data_AF-A0A940HNI5-F1
#
_entry.id   AF-A0A940HNI5-F1
#
_cell.length_a   1.000
_cell.length_b   1.000
_cell.length_c   1.000
_cell.angle_alpha   90.00
_cell.angle_beta   90.00
_cell.angle_gamma   90.00
#
_symmetry.space_group_name_H-M   'P 1'
#
loop_
_entity.id
_entity.type
_entity.pdbx_description
1 polymer ?
#
loop_
_entity_poly.entity_id
_entity_poly.type
_entity_poly.pdbx_seq_one_letter_code
_entity_poly.pdbx_strand_id
1 'polypeptide(L)'
;NYDACPGLLTWSFWLMLELCEYVERSGDVAFARTHADRVEAFVNGSLELVGPSGLLENLPWIFIDWSLANEYCRPISTAANALYARMLLDLGKLYGRDDWTKRGGELRAILRTALAGCNEKPQDTGGFLPDALEFRDGRLHKRGNISEAAQYTIIWSGLFDRAEMPHYFWRLIHTTGPAREFECDTRLGKAQLFIGLCIRLDMLSRLSEYDIMLRELHAIYDPQLREGPGTLWENLDVLNTSRCHGFSSHAAVLLTRDILGLGEPDEVNKTVHIAPHPCGLRWARGVVNTSDGLISYTWRLEEGELKAQLTLPEGWSIK
;
A
#
# COMPACT_ATOMS: atom_id res chain seq x y z
N ASN A 1 -6.37 -10.97 -25.90
CA ASN A 1 -5.31 -11.79 -26.50
C ASN A 1 -4.15 -11.80 -25.52
N TYR A 2 -3.94 -12.89 -24.78
CA TYR A 2 -2.87 -13.02 -23.78
C TYR A 2 -1.47 -12.89 -24.43
N ASP A 3 -1.38 -13.07 -25.74
CA ASP A 3 -0.13 -13.09 -26.50
C ASP A 3 0.53 -11.72 -26.70
N ALA A 4 -0.16 -10.60 -26.43
CA ALA A 4 0.37 -9.24 -26.67
C ALA A 4 0.98 -8.56 -25.42
N CYS A 5 0.62 -9.04 -24.22
CA CYS A 5 1.20 -8.60 -22.95
C CYS A 5 0.81 -9.65 -21.90
N PRO A 6 1.70 -10.60 -21.55
CA PRO A 6 1.32 -11.76 -20.74
C PRO A 6 1.14 -11.46 -19.24
N GLY A 7 1.17 -10.19 -18.81
CA GLY A 7 1.16 -9.81 -17.40
C GLY A 7 0.25 -8.64 -17.07
N LEU A 8 -0.24 -8.62 -15.83
CA LEU A 8 -0.87 -7.45 -15.22
C LEU A 8 0.24 -6.43 -14.91
N LEU A 9 0.26 -5.31 -15.61
CA LEU A 9 1.39 -4.36 -15.53
C LEU A 9 1.59 -3.81 -14.11
N THR A 10 0.49 -3.52 -13.41
CA THR A 10 0.51 -3.07 -12.02
C THR A 10 1.13 -4.10 -11.07
N TRP A 11 1.07 -5.42 -11.37
CA TRP A 11 1.76 -6.45 -10.55
C TRP A 11 3.26 -6.37 -10.68
N SER A 12 3.74 -5.99 -11.86
CA SER A 12 5.17 -5.76 -12.03
C SER A 12 5.63 -4.55 -11.21
N PHE A 13 4.78 -3.53 -11.02
CA PHE A 13 5.12 -2.40 -10.15
C PHE A 13 5.25 -2.81 -8.68
N TRP A 14 4.31 -3.60 -8.17
CA TRP A 14 4.42 -4.16 -6.81
C TRP A 14 5.65 -5.04 -6.66
N LEU A 15 5.93 -5.94 -7.62
CA LEU A 15 7.12 -6.79 -7.58
C LEU A 15 8.42 -5.98 -7.51
N MET A 16 8.51 -4.86 -8.23
CA MET A 16 9.69 -4.00 -8.17
C MET A 16 9.81 -3.28 -6.81
N LEU A 17 8.69 -2.88 -6.20
CA LEU A 17 8.69 -2.31 -4.86
C LEU A 17 9.05 -3.36 -3.80
N GLU A 18 8.55 -4.58 -3.93
CA GLU A 18 8.91 -5.71 -3.07
C GLU A 18 10.40 -6.05 -3.17
N LEU A 19 11.01 -5.93 -4.36
CA LEU A 19 12.46 -6.05 -4.51
C LEU A 19 13.22 -4.98 -3.72
N CYS A 20 12.76 -3.72 -3.76
CA CYS A 20 13.35 -2.64 -2.97
C CYS A 20 13.23 -2.91 -1.46
N GLU A 21 12.03 -3.27 -0.98
CA GLU A 21 11.83 -3.62 0.43
C GLU A 21 12.65 -4.84 0.86
N TYR A 22 12.79 -5.85 0.00
CA TYR A 22 13.62 -7.02 0.27
C TYR A 22 15.08 -6.64 0.48
N VAL A 23 15.66 -5.79 -0.37
CA VAL A 23 17.06 -5.36 -0.23
C VAL A 23 17.23 -4.48 1.00
N GLU A 24 16.29 -3.57 1.26
CA GLU A 24 16.32 -2.71 2.46
C GLU A 24 16.35 -3.54 3.75
N ARG A 25 15.52 -4.59 3.82
CA ARG A 25 15.43 -5.47 5.00
C ARG A 25 16.60 -6.43 5.17
N SER A 26 17.09 -7.01 4.07
CA SER A 26 18.09 -8.08 4.10
C SER A 26 19.54 -7.61 3.92
N GLY A 27 19.73 -6.43 3.31
CA GLY A 27 21.02 -6.00 2.81
C GLY A 27 21.52 -6.77 1.57
N ASP A 28 20.71 -7.67 0.98
CA ASP A 28 21.12 -8.49 -0.16
C ASP A 28 21.09 -7.71 -1.48
N VAL A 29 22.01 -6.76 -1.59
CA VAL A 29 22.26 -5.98 -2.81
C VAL A 29 22.78 -6.89 -3.94
N ALA A 30 23.40 -8.03 -3.63
CA ALA A 30 23.90 -8.96 -4.63
C ALA A 30 22.77 -9.63 -5.42
N PHE A 31 21.66 -9.98 -4.74
CA PHE A 31 20.46 -10.48 -5.39
C PHE A 31 19.88 -9.48 -6.39
N ALA A 32 19.74 -8.20 -5.98
CA ALA A 32 19.27 -7.15 -6.88
C ALA A 32 20.20 -6.96 -8.09
N ARG A 33 21.53 -6.92 -7.87
CA ARG A 33 22.52 -6.79 -8.95
C ARG A 33 22.44 -7.93 -9.95
N THR A 34 22.21 -9.16 -9.50
CA THR A 34 22.08 -10.34 -10.38
C THR A 34 20.89 -10.23 -11.35
N HIS A 35 19.88 -9.42 -11.01
CA HIS A 35 18.68 -9.21 -11.81
C HIS A 35 18.61 -7.82 -12.46
N ALA A 36 19.68 -7.02 -12.37
CA ALA A 36 19.70 -5.62 -12.81
C ALA A 36 19.27 -5.44 -14.28
N ASP A 37 19.79 -6.27 -15.19
CA ASP A 37 19.45 -6.21 -16.62
C ASP A 37 17.95 -6.43 -16.86
N ARG A 38 17.31 -7.30 -16.07
CA ARG A 38 15.87 -7.57 -16.18
C ARG A 38 15.04 -6.41 -15.64
N VAL A 39 15.48 -5.80 -14.54
CA VAL A 39 14.83 -4.61 -13.98
C VAL A 39 14.97 -3.43 -14.94
N GLU A 40 16.15 -3.23 -15.52
CA GLU A 40 16.39 -2.19 -16.52
C GLU A 40 15.55 -2.41 -17.78
N ALA A 41 15.50 -3.63 -18.32
CA ALA A 41 14.65 -3.95 -19.45
C ALA A 41 13.16 -3.66 -19.15
N PHE A 42 12.69 -3.98 -17.94
CA PHE A 42 11.34 -3.67 -17.50
C PHE A 42 11.08 -2.16 -17.40
N VAL A 43 11.98 -1.40 -16.78
CA VAL A 43 11.86 0.06 -16.67
C VAL A 43 11.83 0.67 -18.07
N ASN A 44 12.77 0.31 -18.95
CA ASN A 44 12.83 0.81 -20.32
C ASN A 44 11.55 0.50 -21.11
N GLY A 45 11.05 -0.74 -21.06
CA GLY A 45 9.80 -1.11 -21.74
C GLY A 45 8.57 -0.40 -21.16
N SER A 46 8.50 -0.22 -19.84
CA SER A 46 7.39 0.50 -19.22
C SER A 46 7.38 2.01 -19.56
N LEU A 47 8.55 2.61 -19.82
CA LEU A 47 8.66 4.01 -20.22
C LEU A 47 8.08 4.28 -21.63
N GLU A 48 8.05 3.28 -22.50
CA GLU A 48 7.41 3.38 -23.83
C GLU A 48 5.89 3.55 -23.74
N LEU A 49 5.29 3.23 -22.60
CA LEU A 49 3.87 3.40 -22.33
C LEU A 49 3.51 4.81 -21.82
N VAL A 50 4.52 5.67 -21.63
CA VAL A 50 4.29 7.07 -21.27
C VAL A 50 3.84 7.83 -22.52
N GLY A 51 2.62 8.36 -22.48
CA GLY A 51 2.00 9.07 -23.60
C GLY A 51 2.29 10.57 -23.61
N PRO A 52 1.60 11.33 -24.50
CA PRO A 52 1.80 12.77 -24.67
C PRO A 52 1.54 13.62 -23.43
N SER A 53 0.76 13.14 -22.46
CA SER A 53 0.56 13.82 -21.17
C SER A 53 1.79 13.78 -20.26
N GLY A 54 2.77 12.93 -20.58
CA GLY A 54 3.89 12.62 -19.70
C GLY A 54 3.57 11.60 -18.60
N LEU A 55 2.37 11.01 -18.60
CA LEU A 55 1.94 9.91 -17.72
C LEU A 55 1.83 8.60 -18.52
N LEU A 56 1.75 7.46 -17.82
CA LEU A 56 1.35 6.20 -18.43
C LEU A 56 -0.09 6.29 -18.95
N GLU A 57 -0.30 6.02 -20.24
CA GLU A 57 -1.60 6.13 -20.91
C GLU A 57 -2.02 4.83 -21.56
N ASN A 58 -3.34 4.57 -21.58
CA ASN A 58 -3.94 3.44 -22.30
C ASN A 58 -3.31 2.09 -21.97
N LEU A 59 -2.90 1.92 -20.71
CA LEU A 59 -2.17 0.73 -20.27
C LEU A 59 -2.98 -0.53 -20.60
N PRO A 60 -2.34 -1.54 -21.20
CA PRO A 60 -2.96 -2.85 -21.37
C PRO A 60 -3.12 -3.51 -19.99
N TRP A 61 -4.29 -4.11 -19.76
CA TRP A 61 -4.54 -5.00 -18.61
C TRP A 61 -4.08 -4.45 -17.24
N ILE A 62 -4.73 -3.35 -16.82
CA ILE A 62 -4.60 -2.79 -15.47
C ILE A 62 -5.45 -3.61 -14.50
N PHE A 63 -4.87 -3.94 -13.34
CA PHE A 63 -5.62 -4.42 -12.18
C PHE A 63 -5.27 -3.56 -10.97
N ILE A 64 -6.29 -2.92 -10.39
CA ILE A 64 -6.18 -2.14 -9.15
C ILE A 64 -6.74 -2.95 -7.98
N ASP A 65 -7.92 -3.54 -8.17
CA ASP A 65 -8.68 -4.24 -7.13
C ASP A 65 -9.83 -5.04 -7.76
N TRP A 66 -10.40 -6.04 -7.09
CA TRP A 66 -11.61 -6.75 -7.55
C TRP A 66 -12.91 -5.92 -7.49
N SER A 67 -12.82 -4.61 -7.71
CA SER A 67 -13.94 -3.66 -7.66
C SER A 67 -14.05 -2.82 -8.93
N LEU A 68 -14.97 -1.85 -8.89
CA LEU A 68 -15.21 -0.86 -9.95
C LEU A 68 -13.94 -0.05 -10.31
N ALA A 69 -12.91 -0.05 -9.46
CA ALA A 69 -11.61 0.56 -9.76
C ALA A 69 -11.04 0.12 -11.12
N ASN A 70 -11.21 -1.16 -11.48
CA ASN A 70 -10.72 -1.68 -12.77
C ASN A 70 -11.47 -1.09 -13.98
N GLU A 71 -12.74 -0.74 -13.82
CA GLU A 71 -13.54 -0.11 -14.87
C GLU A 71 -13.27 1.40 -14.97
N TYR A 72 -12.90 2.01 -13.85
CA TYR A 72 -12.76 3.46 -13.72
C TYR A 72 -11.37 3.98 -14.13
N CYS A 73 -10.36 3.12 -14.16
CA CYS A 73 -8.95 3.47 -14.29
C CYS A 73 -8.45 3.89 -15.70
N ARG A 74 -9.33 4.26 -16.64
CA ARG A 74 -8.96 4.59 -18.03
C ARG A 74 -9.37 6.00 -18.46
N PRO A 75 -8.69 6.64 -19.44
CA PRO A 75 -7.50 6.15 -20.17
C PRO A 75 -6.19 6.28 -19.39
N ILE A 76 -6.10 7.20 -18.43
CA ILE A 76 -4.90 7.42 -17.60
C ILE A 76 -5.26 7.10 -16.16
N SER A 77 -4.82 5.96 -15.64
CA SER A 77 -5.08 5.57 -14.24
C SER A 77 -4.28 6.43 -13.27
N THR A 78 -4.94 7.06 -12.30
CA THR A 78 -4.26 7.84 -11.27
C THR A 78 -3.52 6.95 -10.28
N ALA A 79 -4.16 5.86 -9.85
CA ALA A 79 -3.55 4.85 -8.97
C ALA A 79 -2.32 4.19 -9.59
N ALA A 80 -2.40 3.72 -10.85
CA ALA A 80 -1.27 3.06 -11.50
C ALA A 80 -0.10 4.04 -11.73
N ASN A 81 -0.37 5.30 -12.09
CA ASN A 81 0.68 6.30 -12.26
C ASN A 81 1.32 6.70 -10.92
N ALA A 82 0.56 6.79 -9.83
CA ALA A 82 1.11 7.06 -8.50
C ALA A 82 2.04 5.93 -8.06
N LEU A 83 1.61 4.68 -8.25
CA LEU A 83 2.40 3.50 -7.93
C LEU A 83 3.66 3.40 -8.79
N TYR A 84 3.55 3.68 -10.09
CA TYR A 84 4.69 3.68 -11.02
C TYR A 84 5.72 4.76 -10.68
N ALA A 85 5.28 5.97 -10.34
CA ALA A 85 6.17 7.04 -9.91
C ALA A 85 6.93 6.65 -8.64
N ARG A 86 6.24 6.06 -7.65
CA ARG A 86 6.86 5.53 -6.44
C ARG A 86 7.90 4.45 -6.74
N MET A 87 7.55 3.50 -7.61
CA MET A 87 8.44 2.43 -8.07
C MET A 87 9.73 2.97 -8.70
N LEU A 88 9.65 3.93 -9.63
CA LEU A 88 10.82 4.52 -10.27
C LEU A 88 11.72 5.27 -9.27
N LEU A 89 11.13 5.95 -8.29
CA LEU A 89 11.88 6.63 -7.24
C LEU A 89 12.67 5.64 -6.39
N ASP A 90 12.06 4.52 -5.99
CA ASP A 90 12.69 3.53 -5.13
C ASP A 90 13.73 2.69 -5.88
N LEU A 91 13.43 2.25 -7.11
CA LEU A 91 14.41 1.61 -7.98
C LEU A 91 15.60 2.52 -8.29
N GLY A 92 15.33 3.80 -8.57
CA GLY A 92 16.38 4.79 -8.83
C GLY A 92 17.34 4.92 -7.65
N LYS A 93 16.84 4.91 -6.41
CA LYS A 93 17.69 4.88 -5.20
C LYS A 93 18.46 3.58 -5.07
N LEU A 94 17.79 2.43 -5.22
CA LEU A 94 18.40 1.10 -5.06
C LEU A 94 19.57 0.88 -6.04
N TYR A 95 19.41 1.29 -7.30
CA TYR A 95 20.40 1.08 -8.36
C TYR A 95 21.31 2.29 -8.61
N GLY A 96 21.13 3.40 -7.89
CA GLY A 96 21.88 4.64 -8.13
C GLY A 96 21.61 5.24 -9.52
N ARG A 97 20.36 5.15 -10.00
CA ARG A 97 19.90 5.60 -11.32
C ARG A 97 19.16 6.94 -11.22
N ASP A 98 19.92 8.03 -11.30
CA ASP A 98 19.39 9.40 -11.24
C ASP A 98 18.35 9.69 -12.33
N ASP A 99 18.49 9.07 -13.50
CA ASP A 99 17.52 9.16 -14.59
C ASP A 99 16.15 8.58 -14.20
N TRP A 100 16.13 7.44 -13.50
CA TRP A 100 14.90 6.84 -12.99
C TRP A 100 14.27 7.67 -11.88
N THR A 101 15.08 8.14 -10.91
CA THR A 101 14.59 9.01 -9.83
C THR A 101 14.02 10.31 -10.39
N LYS A 102 14.70 10.95 -11.36
CA LYS A 102 14.21 12.16 -12.03
C LYS A 102 12.88 11.89 -12.73
N ARG A 103 12.79 10.80 -13.49
CA ARG A 103 11.56 10.44 -14.21
C ARG A 103 10.38 10.16 -13.28
N GLY A 104 10.61 9.44 -12.18
CA GLY A 104 9.60 9.24 -11.13
C GLY A 104 9.15 10.57 -10.51
N GLY A 105 10.07 11.50 -10.28
CA GLY A 105 9.78 12.85 -9.81
C GLY A 105 8.92 13.67 -10.78
N GLU A 106 9.22 13.62 -12.09
CA GLU A 106 8.44 14.27 -13.15
C GLU A 106 7.00 13.75 -13.20
N LEU A 107 6.82 12.43 -13.23
CA LEU A 107 5.51 11.77 -13.20
C LEU A 107 4.71 12.20 -11.96
N ARG A 108 5.34 12.16 -10.78
CA ARG A 108 4.73 12.59 -9.51
C ARG A 108 4.29 14.04 -9.58
N ALA A 109 5.11 14.93 -10.12
CA ALA A 109 4.79 16.36 -10.27
C ALA A 109 3.59 16.58 -11.19
N ILE A 110 3.58 15.95 -12.38
CA ILE A 110 2.46 16.03 -13.34
C ILE A 110 1.17 15.55 -12.67
N LEU A 111 1.22 14.40 -12.01
CA LEU A 111 0.05 13.79 -11.37
C LEU A 111 -0.48 14.67 -10.21
N ARG A 112 0.40 15.22 -9.38
CA ARG A 112 0.02 16.15 -8.30
C ARG A 112 -0.63 17.41 -8.86
N THR A 113 -0.07 18.01 -9.90
CA THR A 113 -0.66 19.20 -10.55
C THR A 113 -2.03 18.88 -11.15
N ALA A 114 -2.19 17.74 -11.80
CA ALA A 114 -3.46 17.34 -12.39
C ALA A 114 -4.55 17.07 -11.34
N LEU A 115 -4.17 16.55 -10.18
CA LEU A 115 -5.08 16.22 -9.07
C LEU A 115 -5.25 17.36 -8.05
N ALA A 116 -4.47 18.42 -8.15
CA ALA A 116 -4.64 19.62 -7.34
C ALA A 116 -6.06 20.20 -7.50
N GLY A 117 -6.61 20.78 -6.42
CA GLY A 117 -7.94 21.40 -6.43
C GLY A 117 -9.13 20.43 -6.52
N CYS A 118 -8.95 19.10 -6.53
CA CYS A 118 -10.06 18.13 -6.42
C CYS A 118 -10.92 18.31 -5.15
N ASN A 119 -10.35 18.96 -4.13
CA ASN A 119 -11.03 19.20 -2.85
C ASN A 119 -11.86 20.48 -2.83
N GLU A 120 -11.78 21.34 -3.85
CA GLU A 120 -12.40 22.67 -3.84
C GLU A 120 -13.87 22.66 -4.30
N LYS A 121 -14.30 21.61 -5.01
CA LYS A 121 -15.69 21.44 -5.48
C LYS A 121 -16.24 20.06 -5.11
N PRO A 122 -16.59 19.83 -3.83
CA PRO A 122 -17.07 18.54 -3.33
C PRO A 122 -18.29 17.98 -4.09
N GLN A 123 -19.04 18.81 -4.80
CA GLN A 123 -20.18 18.39 -5.59
C GLN A 123 -19.83 17.41 -6.72
N ASP A 124 -18.62 17.45 -7.29
CA ASP A 124 -18.30 16.68 -8.51
C ASP A 124 -17.76 15.27 -8.20
N THR A 125 -16.81 15.15 -7.26
CA THR A 125 -16.20 13.87 -6.86
C THR A 125 -16.42 13.53 -5.39
N GLY A 126 -17.33 14.24 -4.73
CA GLY A 126 -17.46 14.09 -3.29
C GLY A 126 -16.17 14.45 -2.58
N GLY A 127 -15.32 15.32 -3.11
CA GLY A 127 -14.00 15.65 -2.56
C GLY A 127 -12.99 14.50 -2.53
N PHE A 128 -13.21 13.41 -3.29
CA PHE A 128 -12.21 12.37 -3.52
C PHE A 128 -11.42 12.62 -4.80
N LEU A 129 -10.28 11.92 -4.95
CA LEU A 129 -9.46 12.00 -6.16
C LEU A 129 -10.07 11.11 -7.26
N PRO A 130 -10.11 11.58 -8.52
CA PRO A 130 -10.62 10.78 -9.63
C PRO A 130 -9.75 9.55 -9.89
N ASP A 131 -10.36 8.44 -10.27
CA ASP A 131 -9.65 7.19 -10.61
C ASP A 131 -8.89 7.29 -11.93
N ALA A 132 -9.31 8.21 -12.80
CA ALA A 132 -8.68 8.42 -14.08
C ALA A 132 -8.68 9.87 -14.53
N LEU A 133 -7.68 10.16 -15.37
CA LEU A 133 -7.54 11.39 -16.13
C LEU A 133 -7.69 11.09 -17.62
N GLU A 134 -7.85 12.16 -18.38
CA GLU A 134 -7.88 12.13 -19.82
C GLU A 134 -7.08 13.31 -20.38
N PHE A 135 -6.24 13.05 -21.39
CA PHE A 135 -5.44 14.08 -22.04
C PHE A 135 -6.10 14.52 -23.35
N ARG A 136 -6.56 15.78 -23.41
CA ARG A 136 -7.18 16.39 -24.59
C ARG A 136 -6.82 17.86 -24.67
N ASP A 137 -6.60 18.36 -25.88
CA ASP A 137 -6.27 19.77 -26.15
C ASP A 137 -5.04 20.27 -25.36
N GLY A 138 -4.03 19.39 -25.22
CA GLY A 138 -2.78 19.71 -24.52
C GLY A 138 -2.92 19.81 -23.00
N ARG A 139 -4.03 19.36 -22.41
CA ARG A 139 -4.30 19.44 -20.96
C ARG A 139 -4.88 18.15 -20.41
N LEU A 140 -4.62 17.91 -19.12
CA LEU A 140 -5.22 16.82 -18.36
C LEU A 140 -6.59 17.25 -17.79
N HIS A 141 -7.59 16.41 -18.01
CA HIS A 141 -8.96 16.57 -17.53
C HIS A 141 -9.31 15.42 -16.59
N LYS A 142 -10.04 15.73 -15.52
CA LYS A 142 -10.46 14.75 -14.51
C LYS A 142 -11.69 14.00 -14.99
N ARG A 143 -11.75 12.68 -14.77
CA ARG A 143 -12.99 11.89 -14.94
C ARG A 143 -13.72 11.78 -13.61
N GLY A 144 -15.05 11.71 -13.62
CA GLY A 144 -15.87 11.78 -12.39
C GLY A 144 -15.94 10.50 -11.55
N ASN A 145 -15.39 9.39 -12.03
CA ASN A 145 -15.47 8.11 -11.31
C ASN A 145 -14.43 8.04 -10.19
N ILE A 146 -14.83 7.44 -9.07
CA ILE A 146 -14.03 7.35 -7.85
C ILE A 146 -14.20 5.97 -7.20
N SER A 147 -13.11 5.40 -6.69
CA SER A 147 -13.11 4.17 -5.90
C SER A 147 -12.16 4.26 -4.70
N GLU A 148 -12.51 3.54 -3.64
CA GLU A 148 -11.70 3.37 -2.43
C GLU A 148 -10.30 2.84 -2.76
N ALA A 149 -10.21 1.78 -3.59
CA ALA A 149 -8.94 1.16 -3.93
C ALA A 149 -7.96 2.12 -4.63
N ALA A 150 -8.46 2.99 -5.51
CA ALA A 150 -7.63 4.02 -6.13
C ALA A 150 -7.15 5.04 -5.08
N GLN A 151 -8.01 5.49 -4.16
CA GLN A 151 -7.61 6.41 -3.10
C GLN A 151 -6.49 5.82 -2.23
N TYR A 152 -6.66 4.56 -1.79
CA TYR A 152 -5.68 3.88 -0.95
C TYR A 152 -4.35 3.73 -1.65
N THR A 153 -4.36 3.31 -2.93
CA THR A 153 -3.12 3.16 -3.71
C THR A 153 -2.41 4.50 -3.92
N ILE A 154 -3.14 5.57 -4.20
CA ILE A 154 -2.56 6.91 -4.39
C ILE A 154 -1.85 7.41 -3.12
N ILE A 155 -2.52 7.28 -1.97
CA ILE A 155 -1.96 7.72 -0.69
C ILE A 155 -0.84 6.78 -0.21
N TRP A 156 -1.01 5.48 -0.34
CA TRP A 156 0.03 4.49 0.00
C TRP A 156 1.31 4.70 -0.81
N SER A 157 1.18 5.11 -2.07
CA SER A 157 2.31 5.45 -2.95
C SER A 157 3.04 6.73 -2.52
N GLY A 158 2.52 7.49 -1.55
CA GLY A 158 3.10 8.74 -1.07
C GLY A 158 2.89 9.89 -2.05
N LEU A 159 1.83 9.87 -2.87
CA LEU A 159 1.59 10.96 -3.81
C LEU A 159 1.34 12.29 -3.09
N PHE A 160 0.59 12.26 -1.99
CA PHE A 160 0.22 13.39 -1.15
C PHE A 160 0.46 13.09 0.33
N ASP A 161 0.75 14.13 1.10
CA ASP A 161 0.93 14.03 2.55
C ASP A 161 -0.28 14.57 3.33
N ARG A 162 -0.49 14.05 4.55
CA ARG A 162 -1.62 14.44 5.42
C ARG A 162 -1.65 15.94 5.70
N ALA A 163 -0.47 16.57 5.85
CA ALA A 163 -0.34 18.01 6.08
C ALA A 163 -0.80 18.86 4.88
N GLU A 164 -0.71 18.33 3.65
CA GLU A 164 -1.08 19.04 2.43
C GLU A 164 -2.59 18.99 2.17
N MET A 165 -3.25 17.90 2.59
CA MET A 165 -4.67 17.66 2.34
C MET A 165 -5.41 17.13 3.59
N PRO A 166 -5.39 17.84 4.73
CA PRO A 166 -5.86 17.30 6.01
C PRO A 166 -7.33 16.88 5.99
N HIS A 167 -8.20 17.66 5.34
CA HIS A 167 -9.62 17.33 5.20
C HIS A 167 -9.86 16.08 4.33
N TYR A 168 -9.08 15.89 3.27
CA TYR A 168 -9.18 14.69 2.44
C TYR A 168 -8.74 13.45 3.22
N PHE A 169 -7.62 13.53 3.92
CA PHE A 169 -7.11 12.42 4.74
C PHE A 169 -8.10 12.03 5.83
N TRP A 170 -8.68 13.01 6.54
CA TRP A 170 -9.70 12.74 7.54
C TRP A 170 -10.87 11.96 6.92
N ARG A 171 -11.37 12.38 5.76
CA ARG A 171 -12.47 11.68 5.09
C ARG A 171 -12.07 10.28 4.63
N LEU A 172 -10.91 10.13 4.01
CA LEU A 172 -10.41 8.83 3.57
C LEU A 172 -10.27 7.84 4.73
N ILE A 173 -9.78 8.30 5.89
CA ILE A 173 -9.60 7.48 7.08
C ILE A 173 -10.95 7.09 7.68
N HIS A 174 -11.83 8.07 7.94
CA HIS A 174 -12.99 7.88 8.81
C HIS A 174 -14.31 7.54 8.08
N THR A 175 -14.41 7.80 6.77
CA THR A 175 -15.65 7.56 6.01
C THR A 175 -15.57 6.38 5.04
N THR A 176 -14.41 5.73 4.90
CA THR A 176 -14.22 4.61 3.94
C THR A 176 -13.78 3.35 4.68
N GLY A 177 -13.74 2.20 4.00
CA GLY A 177 -13.31 0.93 4.59
C GLY A 177 -14.41 0.11 5.27
N PRO A 178 -14.08 -1.12 5.71
CA PRO A 178 -15.05 -2.10 6.19
C PRO A 178 -15.65 -1.76 7.56
N ALA A 179 -14.96 -0.95 8.38
CA ALA A 179 -15.41 -0.54 9.71
C ALA A 179 -15.54 0.99 9.85
N ARG A 180 -15.93 1.66 8.77
CA ARG A 180 -16.09 3.12 8.70
C ARG A 180 -16.95 3.68 9.85
N GLU A 181 -16.52 4.81 10.40
CA GLU A 181 -17.18 5.48 11.54
C GLU A 181 -18.34 6.37 11.09
N PHE A 182 -18.21 6.95 9.90
CA PHE A 182 -19.17 7.90 9.36
C PHE A 182 -19.70 7.43 7.99
N GLU A 183 -20.81 8.02 7.58
CA GLU A 183 -21.40 7.77 6.27
C GLU A 183 -20.42 8.11 5.14
N CYS A 184 -20.41 7.25 4.13
CA CYS A 184 -19.61 7.41 2.92
C CYS A 184 -20.42 8.03 1.80
N ASP A 185 -19.75 8.73 0.89
CA ASP A 185 -20.32 9.11 -0.40
C ASP A 185 -20.75 7.84 -1.16
N THR A 186 -22.01 7.77 -1.58
CA THR A 186 -22.57 6.61 -2.28
C THR A 186 -22.04 6.43 -3.70
N ARG A 187 -21.37 7.45 -4.26
CA ARG A 187 -20.68 7.38 -5.54
C ARG A 187 -19.31 6.69 -5.46
N LEU A 188 -18.76 6.53 -4.25
CA LEU A 188 -17.46 5.90 -4.04
C LEU A 188 -17.57 4.38 -4.19
N GLY A 189 -16.94 3.82 -5.22
CA GLY A 189 -16.84 2.37 -5.40
C GLY A 189 -16.07 1.74 -4.25
N LYS A 190 -16.65 0.73 -3.59
CA LYS A 190 -16.02 0.03 -2.46
C LYS A 190 -14.84 -0.82 -2.91
N ALA A 191 -13.80 -0.87 -2.08
CA ALA A 191 -12.68 -1.78 -2.28
C ALA A 191 -13.08 -3.22 -1.91
N GLN A 192 -12.45 -4.18 -2.58
CA GLN A 192 -12.44 -5.57 -2.16
C GLN A 192 -11.17 -5.90 -1.36
N LEU A 193 -11.14 -7.12 -0.83
CA LEU A 193 -10.04 -7.58 0.01
C LEU A 193 -8.70 -7.55 -0.76
N PHE A 194 -8.68 -8.08 -1.99
CA PHE A 194 -7.49 -8.08 -2.84
C PHE A 194 -7.56 -7.05 -3.99
N ILE A 195 -6.71 -6.02 -4.03
CA ILE A 195 -5.72 -5.59 -3.02
C ILE A 195 -6.25 -4.41 -2.18
N GLY A 196 -7.40 -3.82 -2.55
CA GLY A 196 -7.82 -2.53 -2.01
C GLY A 196 -7.76 -2.45 -0.49
N LEU A 197 -8.34 -3.40 0.22
CA LEU A 197 -8.31 -3.40 1.69
C LEU A 197 -6.94 -3.80 2.28
N CYS A 198 -6.14 -4.62 1.60
CA CYS A 198 -4.76 -4.86 2.04
C CYS A 198 -3.92 -3.58 2.00
N ILE A 199 -4.03 -2.80 0.91
CA ILE A 199 -3.39 -1.49 0.82
C ILE A 199 -3.98 -0.52 1.83
N ARG A 200 -5.30 -0.57 2.10
CA ARG A 200 -5.91 0.26 3.14
C ARG A 200 -5.30 0.01 4.50
N LEU A 201 -5.17 -1.25 4.91
CA LEU A 201 -4.63 -1.61 6.21
C LEU A 201 -3.17 -1.15 6.37
N ASP A 202 -2.31 -1.39 5.36
CA ASP A 202 -0.93 -0.90 5.42
C ASP A 202 -0.84 0.64 5.31
N MET A 203 -1.75 1.27 4.56
CA MET A 203 -1.87 2.74 4.52
C MET A 203 -2.22 3.31 5.91
N LEU A 204 -3.19 2.73 6.62
CA LEU A 204 -3.56 3.14 7.98
C LEU A 204 -2.38 2.97 8.94
N SER A 205 -1.65 1.85 8.83
CA SER A 205 -0.41 1.62 9.58
C SER A 205 0.63 2.72 9.33
N ARG A 206 0.93 3.05 8.07
CA ARG A 206 1.86 4.14 7.69
C ARG A 206 1.42 5.52 8.18
N LEU A 207 0.12 5.72 8.41
CA LEU A 207 -0.46 6.95 8.92
C LEU A 207 -0.61 6.96 10.46
N SER A 208 -0.14 5.91 11.13
CA SER A 208 -0.27 5.70 12.58
C SER A 208 -1.72 5.63 13.08
N GLU A 209 -2.66 5.24 12.23
CA GLU A 209 -4.09 5.08 12.56
C GLU A 209 -4.39 3.66 13.08
N TYR A 210 -3.61 3.21 14.07
CA TYR A 210 -3.59 1.82 14.52
C TYR A 210 -4.91 1.33 15.13
N ASP A 211 -5.65 2.20 15.83
CA ASP A 211 -6.96 1.85 16.40
C ASP A 211 -8.00 1.55 15.31
N ILE A 212 -7.96 2.30 14.20
CA ILE A 212 -8.84 2.07 13.06
C ILE A 212 -8.38 0.82 12.31
N MET A 213 -7.08 0.68 12.08
CA MET A 213 -6.50 -0.51 11.46
C MET A 213 -6.91 -1.79 12.21
N LEU A 214 -6.75 -1.85 13.54
CA LEU A 214 -7.12 -3.03 14.33
C LEU A 214 -8.62 -3.33 14.27
N ARG A 215 -9.46 -2.30 14.29
CA ARG A 215 -10.91 -2.45 14.15
C ARG A 215 -11.30 -3.00 12.77
N GLU A 216 -10.61 -2.58 11.72
CA GLU A 216 -10.84 -3.10 10.37
C GLU A 216 -10.31 -4.51 10.17
N LEU A 217 -9.20 -4.88 10.82
CA LEU A 217 -8.78 -6.27 10.91
C LEU A 217 -9.90 -7.13 11.51
N HIS A 218 -10.51 -6.70 12.62
CA HIS A 218 -11.68 -7.41 13.18
C HIS A 218 -12.83 -7.51 12.19
N ALA A 219 -13.20 -6.41 11.53
CA ALA A 219 -14.29 -6.41 10.55
C ALA A 219 -14.05 -7.36 9.36
N ILE A 220 -12.79 -7.52 8.93
CA ILE A 220 -12.41 -8.40 7.83
C ILE A 220 -12.32 -9.87 8.28
N TYR A 221 -11.71 -10.15 9.43
CA TYR A 221 -11.29 -11.50 9.81
C TYR A 221 -12.21 -12.18 10.84
N ASP A 222 -12.97 -11.46 11.66
CA ASP A 222 -13.93 -12.08 12.59
C ASP A 222 -14.98 -12.94 11.87
N PRO A 223 -15.56 -12.52 10.73
CA PRO A 223 -16.46 -13.40 9.96
C PRO A 223 -15.76 -14.67 9.46
N GLN A 224 -14.52 -14.56 8.98
CA GLN A 224 -13.73 -15.70 8.48
C GLN A 224 -13.44 -16.72 9.58
N LEU A 225 -13.15 -16.23 10.80
CA LEU A 225 -12.93 -17.08 11.97
C LEU A 225 -14.21 -17.81 12.40
N ARG A 226 -15.37 -17.16 12.29
CA ARG A 226 -16.66 -17.76 12.65
C ARG A 226 -17.12 -18.80 11.63
N GLU A 227 -16.87 -18.57 10.35
CA GLU A 227 -17.37 -19.41 9.25
C GLU A 227 -16.37 -20.48 8.79
N GLY A 228 -15.08 -20.34 9.10
CA GLY A 228 -14.02 -21.28 8.72
C GLY A 228 -13.44 -20.99 7.32
N PRO A 229 -12.54 -21.83 6.77
CA PRO A 229 -12.12 -23.15 7.24
C PRO A 229 -10.88 -23.13 8.15
N GLY A 230 -10.53 -21.97 8.72
CA GLY A 230 -9.27 -21.79 9.47
C GLY A 230 -8.10 -21.33 8.58
N THR A 231 -8.39 -20.88 7.37
CA THR A 231 -7.47 -20.20 6.45
C THR A 231 -8.06 -18.85 6.03
N LEU A 232 -7.24 -18.02 5.37
CA LEU A 232 -7.60 -16.64 5.03
C LEU A 232 -8.16 -16.53 3.62
N TRP A 233 -9.26 -15.77 3.46
CA TRP A 233 -10.03 -15.73 2.22
C TRP A 233 -9.50 -14.70 1.22
N GLU A 234 -9.89 -14.86 -0.05
CA GLU A 234 -9.55 -13.97 -1.16
C GLU A 234 -10.48 -12.76 -1.26
N ASN A 235 -11.75 -12.94 -0.88
CA ASN A 235 -12.79 -11.91 -0.95
C ASN A 235 -13.52 -11.80 0.39
N LEU A 236 -14.27 -10.71 0.56
CA LEU A 236 -15.11 -10.49 1.75
C LEU A 236 -16.32 -11.42 1.77
N ASP A 237 -16.78 -11.88 0.60
CA ASP A 237 -17.87 -12.84 0.48
C ASP A 237 -17.37 -14.27 0.20
N VAL A 238 -18.20 -15.24 0.56
CA VAL A 238 -17.92 -16.68 0.50
C VAL A 238 -18.35 -17.35 -0.81
N LEU A 239 -19.04 -16.63 -1.71
CA LEU A 239 -19.70 -17.25 -2.84
C LEU A 239 -18.75 -17.39 -4.03
N ASN A 240 -18.26 -18.62 -4.26
CA ASN A 240 -17.38 -18.98 -5.38
C ASN A 240 -15.98 -18.33 -5.35
N THR A 241 -15.43 -18.08 -4.16
CA THR A 241 -14.10 -17.44 -3.97
C THR A 241 -13.13 -18.38 -3.27
N SER A 242 -11.81 -18.17 -3.45
CA SER A 242 -10.81 -18.95 -2.71
C SER A 242 -10.86 -18.61 -1.23
N ARG A 243 -10.88 -19.64 -0.37
CA ARG A 243 -10.83 -19.48 1.10
C ARG A 243 -9.44 -19.70 1.69
N CYS A 244 -8.41 -19.80 0.84
CA CYS A 244 -7.02 -19.97 1.24
C CYS A 244 -6.12 -19.17 0.30
N HIS A 245 -5.89 -17.90 0.61
CA HIS A 245 -5.03 -17.03 -0.18
C HIS A 245 -3.97 -16.32 0.67
N GLY A 246 -2.70 -16.49 0.25
CA GLY A 246 -1.53 -16.12 1.05
C GLY A 246 -1.37 -14.62 1.27
N PHE A 247 -1.81 -13.76 0.34
CA PHE A 247 -1.69 -12.31 0.48
C PHE A 247 -2.35 -11.80 1.77
N SER A 248 -3.46 -12.43 2.17
CA SER A 248 -4.27 -12.06 3.31
C SER A 248 -3.53 -12.27 4.64
N SER A 249 -2.47 -13.10 4.63
CA SER A 249 -1.60 -13.32 5.80
C SER A 249 -0.75 -12.09 6.17
N HIS A 250 -0.73 -11.04 5.35
CA HIS A 250 -0.09 -9.77 5.70
C HIS A 250 -0.68 -9.15 6.99
N ALA A 251 -1.90 -9.53 7.41
CA ALA A 251 -2.44 -9.18 8.72
C ALA A 251 -1.51 -9.56 9.89
N ALA A 252 -0.77 -10.67 9.79
CA ALA A 252 0.19 -11.07 10.82
C ALA A 252 1.37 -10.10 10.93
N VAL A 253 1.80 -9.50 9.81
CA VAL A 253 2.83 -8.46 9.79
C VAL A 253 2.33 -7.24 10.55
N LEU A 254 1.12 -6.75 10.25
CA LEU A 254 0.53 -5.59 10.93
C LEU A 254 0.36 -5.82 12.44
N LEU A 255 -0.11 -7.00 12.85
CA LEU A 255 -0.23 -7.33 14.28
C LEU A 255 1.12 -7.40 14.99
N THR A 256 2.16 -7.90 14.33
CA THR A 256 3.51 -8.03 14.92
C THR A 256 4.24 -6.69 14.95
N ARG A 257 4.29 -6.02 13.79
CA ARG A 257 4.98 -4.76 13.56
C ARG A 257 4.35 -3.62 14.35
N ASP A 258 3.03 -3.50 14.28
CA ASP A 258 2.35 -2.29 14.70
C ASP A 258 1.64 -2.47 16.04
N ILE A 259 0.89 -3.55 16.26
CA ILE A 259 0.14 -3.73 17.52
C ILE A 259 1.04 -4.23 18.65
N LEU A 260 1.73 -5.35 18.44
CA LEU A 260 2.78 -5.78 19.35
C LEU A 260 3.88 -4.72 19.43
N GLY A 261 4.15 -4.03 18.33
CA GLY A 261 5.16 -2.98 18.26
C GLY A 261 6.57 -3.51 18.13
N LEU A 262 6.73 -4.76 17.73
CA LEU A 262 8.02 -5.33 17.38
C LEU A 262 8.23 -5.03 15.90
N GLY A 263 8.93 -3.92 15.62
CA GLY A 263 9.18 -3.43 14.27
C GLY A 263 9.98 -4.41 13.41
N GLU A 264 10.09 -4.11 12.12
CA GLU A 264 10.86 -4.94 11.19
C GLU A 264 12.35 -4.94 11.59
N PRO A 265 12.97 -6.12 11.82
CA PRO A 265 14.39 -6.19 12.15
C PRO A 265 15.28 -5.72 11.00
N ASP A 266 16.23 -4.84 11.29
CA ASP A 266 17.28 -4.42 10.38
C ASP A 266 18.49 -5.34 10.54
N GLU A 267 18.61 -6.32 9.64
CA GLU A 267 19.68 -7.31 9.64
C GLU A 267 21.06 -6.71 9.34
N VAL A 268 21.10 -5.53 8.71
CA VAL A 268 22.35 -4.87 8.32
C VAL A 268 22.96 -4.12 9.51
N ASN A 269 22.14 -3.30 10.17
CA ASN A 269 22.56 -2.49 11.30
C ASN A 269 22.42 -3.20 12.64
N LYS A 270 21.81 -4.40 12.65
CA LYS A 270 21.49 -5.19 13.86
C LYS A 270 20.66 -4.36 14.83
N THR A 271 19.62 -3.72 14.31
CA THR A 271 18.71 -2.88 15.11
C THR A 271 17.25 -3.30 14.93
N VAL A 272 16.44 -3.07 15.95
CA VAL A 272 14.97 -3.22 15.86
C VAL A 272 14.29 -2.03 16.52
N HIS A 273 13.26 -1.50 15.88
CA HIS A 273 12.42 -0.45 16.46
C HIS A 273 11.32 -1.07 17.33
N ILE A 274 11.13 -0.55 18.54
CA ILE A 274 10.11 -1.03 19.47
C ILE A 274 9.12 0.09 19.79
N ALA A 275 7.88 -0.05 19.34
CA ALA A 275 6.81 0.92 19.57
C ALA A 275 5.44 0.20 19.72
N PRO A 276 5.06 -0.25 20.92
CA PRO A 276 3.80 -0.96 21.14
C PRO A 276 2.60 -0.02 21.00
N HIS A 277 1.55 -0.48 20.31
CA HIS A 277 0.27 0.21 20.19
C HIS A 277 -0.85 -0.68 20.76
N PRO A 278 -1.17 -0.55 22.07
CA PRO A 278 -2.09 -1.48 22.71
C PRO A 278 -3.49 -1.51 22.11
N CYS A 279 -4.01 -0.38 21.60
CA CYS A 279 -5.30 -0.31 20.91
C CYS A 279 -6.46 -1.02 21.68
N GLY A 280 -6.50 -0.85 23.00
CA GLY A 280 -7.48 -1.48 23.89
C GLY A 280 -7.14 -2.90 24.36
N LEU A 281 -6.07 -3.51 23.87
CA LEU A 281 -5.55 -4.80 24.34
C LEU A 281 -4.81 -4.64 25.66
N ARG A 282 -4.95 -5.63 26.55
CA ARG A 282 -4.26 -5.66 27.85
C ARG A 282 -2.85 -6.21 27.79
N TRP A 283 -2.51 -6.97 26.75
CA TRP A 283 -1.20 -7.57 26.60
C TRP A 283 -0.98 -8.01 25.16
N ALA A 284 0.28 -8.10 24.75
CA ALA A 284 0.69 -8.80 23.54
C ALA A 284 2.04 -9.50 23.75
N ARG A 285 2.29 -10.53 22.94
CA ARG A 285 3.56 -11.24 22.89
C ARG A 285 3.79 -11.78 21.49
N GLY A 286 5.03 -11.69 21.01
CA GLY A 286 5.44 -12.29 19.76
C GLY A 286 6.95 -12.48 19.68
N VAL A 287 7.35 -13.10 18.58
CA VAL A 287 8.74 -13.42 18.26
C VAL A 287 8.92 -13.25 16.76
N VAL A 288 10.09 -12.78 16.36
CA VAL A 288 10.56 -12.83 14.96
C VAL A 288 11.91 -13.53 14.89
N ASN A 289 12.15 -14.17 13.75
CA ASN A 289 13.45 -14.79 13.47
C ASN A 289 14.37 -13.77 12.82
N THR A 290 15.64 -13.79 13.22
CA THR A 290 16.75 -13.10 12.55
C THR A 290 17.83 -14.12 12.21
N SER A 291 18.82 -13.72 11.42
CA SER A 291 20.01 -14.53 11.12
C SER A 291 20.82 -14.91 12.36
N ASP A 292 20.76 -14.10 13.43
CA ASP A 292 21.52 -14.31 14.68
C ASP A 292 20.68 -14.92 15.82
N GLY A 293 19.40 -15.22 15.57
CA GLY A 293 18.50 -15.83 16.55
C GLY A 293 17.15 -15.13 16.67
N LEU A 294 16.45 -15.41 17.77
CA LEU A 294 15.09 -14.90 18.00
C LEU A 294 15.13 -13.52 18.67
N ILE A 295 14.35 -12.58 18.15
CA ILE A 295 13.94 -11.39 18.90
C ILE A 295 12.56 -11.69 19.50
N SER A 296 12.44 -11.64 20.83
CA SER A 296 11.16 -11.85 21.50
C SER A 296 10.73 -10.60 22.25
N TYR A 297 9.47 -10.22 22.11
CA TYR A 297 8.91 -9.06 22.78
C TYR A 297 7.56 -9.41 23.39
N THR A 298 7.35 -8.94 24.61
CA THR A 298 6.06 -9.05 25.29
C THR A 298 5.81 -7.81 26.12
N TRP A 299 4.57 -7.40 26.19
CA TRP A 299 4.14 -6.34 27.09
C TRP A 299 2.77 -6.66 27.72
N ARG A 300 2.52 -6.06 28.88
CA ARG A 300 1.25 -6.06 29.60
C ARG A 300 0.95 -4.66 30.11
N LEU A 301 -0.32 -4.27 30.05
CA LEU A 301 -0.83 -3.07 30.70
C LEU A 301 -1.28 -3.43 32.12
N GLU A 302 -0.61 -2.86 33.11
CA GLU A 302 -0.92 -3.01 34.54
C GLU A 302 -1.03 -1.61 35.15
N GLU A 303 -2.19 -1.30 35.75
CA GLU A 303 -2.41 -0.01 36.44
C GLU A 303 -2.14 1.25 35.60
N GLY A 304 -2.27 1.15 34.27
CA GLY A 304 -1.99 2.23 33.33
C GLY A 304 -0.53 2.33 32.89
N GLU A 305 0.35 1.47 33.40
CA GLU A 305 1.74 1.36 32.98
C GLU A 305 1.94 0.16 32.04
N LEU A 306 2.74 0.36 31.00
CA LEU A 306 3.13 -0.71 30.08
C LEU A 306 4.42 -1.36 30.59
N LYS A 307 4.31 -2.59 31.09
CA LYS A 307 5.45 -3.42 31.50
C LYS A 307 5.84 -4.33 30.36
N ALA A 308 7.09 -4.23 29.91
CA ALA A 308 7.60 -4.99 28.78
C ALA A 308 8.86 -5.79 29.09
N GLN A 309 9.04 -6.86 28.33
CA GLN A 309 10.27 -7.65 28.29
C GLN A 309 10.67 -7.85 26.83
N LEU A 310 11.91 -7.48 26.52
CA LEU A 310 12.54 -7.67 25.22
C LEU A 310 13.76 -8.56 25.38
N THR A 311 13.92 -9.55 24.50
CA THR A 311 15.15 -10.32 24.35
C THR A 311 15.68 -10.11 22.95
N LEU A 312 16.96 -9.72 22.86
CA LEU A 312 17.69 -9.49 21.62
C LEU A 312 18.85 -10.49 21.52
N PRO A 313 19.21 -10.94 20.31
CA PRO A 313 20.48 -11.62 20.07
C PRO A 313 21.67 -10.71 20.44
N GLU A 314 22.83 -11.32 20.68
CA GLU A 314 24.06 -10.57 20.95
C GLU A 314 24.40 -9.61 19.80
N GLY A 315 24.81 -8.38 20.13
CA GLY A 315 25.14 -7.34 19.14
C GLY A 315 23.95 -6.55 18.59
N TRP A 316 22.71 -6.95 18.90
CA TRP A 316 21.52 -6.21 18.49
C TRP A 316 21.18 -5.07 19.47
N SER A 317 20.60 -3.98 18.95
CA SER A 317 20.14 -2.85 19.78
C SER A 317 18.78 -2.29 19.36
N ILE A 318 18.17 -1.50 20.24
CA ILE A 318 16.93 -0.78 19.95
C ILE A 318 17.27 0.55 19.29
N LYS A 319 16.51 0.91 18.25
CA LYS A 319 16.58 2.23 17.60
C LYS A 319 15.53 3.19 18.17
#